data_AF-A0A497MTQ2-F1
#
_entry.id   AF-A0A497MTQ2-F1
#
_cell.length_a   1.000
_cell.length_b   1.000
_cell.length_c   1.000
_cell.angle_alpha   90.00
_cell.angle_beta   90.00
_cell.angle_gamma   90.00
#
_symmetry.space_group_name_H-M   'P 1'
#
loop_
_entity.id
_entity.type
_entity.pdbx_description
1 polymer ?
#
loop_
_entity_poly.entity_id
_entity_poly.type
_entity_poly.pdbx_seq_one_letter_code
_entity_poly.pdbx_strand_id
1 'polypeptide(L)'
;MKITDRYKKMALKAEEIQRRWDGRYCSWVWVPHRNWTGLKQNAHEMSDNCVWLPTQEELQEMLAPKNAFWYYMGLDYLNKEMGEVYGPLYAQGYFNDGNEFWLAVVMWREYHKIWDDEKEEWEVVS
;
A
#
# COMPACT_ATOMS: atom_id res chain seq x y z
N MET A 1 10.43 -0.72 8.44
CA MET A 1 9.24 -0.03 7.90
C MET A 1 9.22 1.39 8.42
N LYS A 2 9.01 2.38 7.55
CA LYS A 2 8.78 3.77 7.94
C LYS A 2 7.28 4.01 7.82
N ILE A 3 6.66 4.58 8.86
CA ILE A 3 5.21 4.84 8.87
C ILE A 3 5.02 6.35 8.87
N THR A 4 4.82 6.90 7.69
CA THR A 4 4.53 8.33 7.49
C THR A 4 3.03 8.59 7.65
N ASP A 5 2.65 9.83 7.89
CA ASP A 5 1.22 10.19 7.91
C ASP A 5 0.60 10.08 6.52
N ARG A 6 1.36 10.34 5.46
CA ARG A 6 0.94 10.06 4.08
C ARG A 6 0.62 8.58 3.89
N TYR A 7 1.50 7.68 4.31
CA TYR A 7 1.28 6.25 4.21
C TYR A 7 0.03 5.79 4.98
N LYS A 8 -0.17 6.31 6.20
CA LYS A 8 -1.39 6.04 6.98
C LYS A 8 -2.65 6.47 6.24
N LYS A 9 -2.64 7.65 5.60
CA LYS A 9 -3.77 8.16 4.81
C LYS A 9 -4.01 7.30 3.56
N MET A 10 -2.96 7.00 2.81
CA MET A 10 -3.02 6.13 1.64
C MET A 10 -3.62 4.76 2.02
N ALA A 11 -3.14 4.15 3.10
CA ALA A 11 -3.63 2.85 3.57
C ALA A 11 -5.09 2.93 4.05
N LEU A 12 -5.46 3.96 4.82
CA LEU A 12 -6.84 4.19 5.27
C LEU A 12 -7.80 4.32 4.08
N LYS A 13 -7.43 5.05 3.04
CA LYS A 13 -8.25 5.30 1.86
C LYS A 13 -8.26 4.13 0.87
N ALA A 14 -7.34 3.16 1.01
CA ALA A 14 -7.29 1.96 0.17
C ALA A 14 -8.32 0.92 0.63
N GLU A 15 -9.61 1.24 0.53
CA GLU A 15 -10.72 0.43 1.05
C GLU A 15 -10.72 -1.02 0.52
N GLU A 16 -10.26 -1.24 -0.71
CA GLU A 16 -10.13 -2.57 -1.29
C GLU A 16 -9.08 -3.42 -0.58
N ILE A 17 -7.94 -2.81 -0.21
CA ILE A 17 -6.87 -3.47 0.54
C ILE A 17 -7.31 -3.71 1.98
N GLN A 18 -7.98 -2.74 2.60
CA GLN A 18 -8.52 -2.91 3.95
C GLN A 18 -9.54 -4.07 4.00
N ARG A 19 -10.34 -4.26 2.93
CA ARG A 19 -11.27 -5.40 2.80
C ARG A 19 -10.57 -6.74 2.56
N ARG A 20 -9.39 -6.75 1.95
CA ARG A 20 -8.58 -7.98 1.77
C ARG A 20 -7.83 -8.37 3.04
N TRP A 21 -7.83 -7.54 4.07
CA TRP A 21 -7.16 -7.87 5.32
C TRP A 21 -7.83 -9.06 6.00
N ASP A 22 -7.15 -10.20 5.94
CA ASP A 22 -7.53 -11.46 6.58
C ASP A 22 -7.15 -11.48 8.08
N GLY A 23 -6.53 -10.43 8.58
CA GLY A 23 -6.13 -10.27 9.98
C GLY A 23 -5.10 -11.29 10.45
N ARG A 24 -4.13 -11.65 9.58
CA ARG A 24 -3.03 -12.59 9.94
C ARG A 24 -2.40 -12.29 11.29
N TYR A 25 -1.80 -13.34 11.87
CA TYR A 25 -1.03 -13.24 13.11
C TYR A 25 0.05 -12.15 13.00
N CYS A 26 -0.15 -11.05 13.73
CA CYS A 26 0.80 -9.94 13.89
C CYS A 26 0.92 -9.01 12.66
N SER A 27 -0.07 -8.15 12.45
CA SER A 27 -0.01 -7.08 11.44
C SER A 27 0.36 -5.73 12.06
N TRP A 28 1.01 -4.87 11.28
CA TRP A 28 1.12 -3.45 11.63
C TRP A 28 -0.21 -2.76 11.45
N VAL A 29 -0.62 -1.98 12.44
CA VAL A 29 -1.88 -1.25 12.41
C VAL A 29 -1.71 0.17 12.90
N TRP A 30 -2.59 1.04 12.43
CA TRP A 30 -2.81 2.36 12.97
C TRP A 30 -4.21 2.47 13.55
N VAL A 31 -4.32 3.08 14.72
CA VAL A 31 -5.59 3.34 15.41
C VAL A 31 -5.80 4.86 15.42
N PRO A 32 -6.60 5.42 14.47
CA PRO A 32 -6.70 6.86 14.26
C PRO A 32 -7.08 7.64 15.51
N HIS A 33 -8.09 7.18 16.25
CA HIS A 33 -8.62 7.87 17.43
C HIS A 33 -7.65 7.87 18.63
N ARG A 34 -6.64 6.99 18.65
CA ARG A 34 -5.59 6.97 19.69
C ARG A 34 -4.28 7.58 19.19
N ASN A 35 -4.23 7.95 17.91
CA ASN A 35 -3.00 8.25 17.19
C ASN A 35 -1.86 7.24 17.49
N TRP A 36 -2.24 5.97 17.63
CA TRP A 36 -1.30 4.92 18.03
C TRP A 36 -0.99 4.02 16.83
N THR A 37 0.27 3.63 16.71
CA THR A 37 0.74 2.75 15.65
C THR A 37 1.60 1.65 16.25
N GLY A 38 1.40 0.41 15.83
CA GLY A 38 2.14 -0.71 16.37
C GLY A 38 1.81 -2.05 15.74
N LEU A 39 2.60 -3.06 16.09
CA LEU A 39 2.28 -4.46 15.79
C LEU A 39 1.16 -4.96 16.68
N LYS A 40 0.23 -5.72 16.11
CA LYS A 40 -0.89 -6.25 16.85
C LYS A 40 -1.22 -7.68 16.42
N GLN A 41 -1.26 -8.57 17.41
CA GLN A 41 -1.74 -9.94 17.24
C GLN A 41 -3.28 -9.96 17.23
N ASN A 42 -3.88 -10.88 16.48
CA ASN A 42 -5.35 -11.03 16.35
C ASN A 42 -6.07 -9.74 15.93
N ALA A 43 -5.45 -8.96 15.05
CA ALA A 43 -5.98 -7.67 14.65
C ALA A 43 -7.34 -7.74 13.94
N HIS A 44 -7.72 -8.93 13.42
CA HIS A 44 -9.05 -9.22 12.88
C HIS A 44 -10.19 -8.90 13.88
N GLU A 45 -9.98 -9.13 15.19
CA GLU A 45 -11.02 -8.89 16.21
C GLU A 45 -11.28 -7.39 16.45
N MET A 46 -10.46 -6.52 15.87
CA MET A 46 -10.52 -5.07 16.06
C MET A 46 -10.50 -4.30 14.73
N SER A 47 -10.78 -4.98 13.61
CA SER A 47 -10.75 -4.41 12.25
C SER A 47 -11.55 -3.12 12.15
N ASP A 48 -12.68 -3.03 12.82
CA ASP A 48 -13.62 -1.90 12.71
C ASP A 48 -13.04 -0.57 13.21
N ASN A 49 -11.94 -0.60 13.97
CA ASN A 49 -11.28 0.60 14.52
C ASN A 49 -9.78 0.67 14.19
N CYS A 50 -9.26 -0.26 13.39
CA CYS A 50 -7.86 -0.33 13.02
C CYS A 50 -7.72 -0.21 11.50
N VAL A 51 -6.73 0.57 11.08
CA VAL A 51 -6.28 0.60 9.70
C VAL A 51 -5.11 -0.36 9.58
N TRP A 52 -5.20 -1.33 8.69
CA TRP A 52 -4.05 -2.16 8.35
C TRP A 52 -3.01 -1.33 7.62
N LEU A 53 -1.77 -1.40 8.08
CA LEU A 53 -0.61 -0.81 7.45
C LEU A 53 0.24 -1.95 6.87
N PRO A 54 -0.09 -2.45 5.67
CA PRO A 54 0.59 -3.62 5.14
C PRO A 54 2.08 -3.32 4.94
N THR A 55 2.97 -4.28 5.14
CA THR A 55 4.37 -4.10 4.79
C THR A 55 4.57 -4.24 3.28
N GLN A 56 5.71 -3.76 2.77
CA GLN A 56 6.15 -4.04 1.41
C GLN A 56 6.04 -5.53 1.06
N GLU A 57 6.45 -6.42 1.96
CA GLU A 57 6.38 -7.88 1.73
C GLU A 57 4.93 -8.36 1.62
N GLU A 58 4.04 -7.91 2.51
CA GLU A 58 2.61 -8.26 2.46
C GLU A 58 1.95 -7.75 1.16
N LEU A 59 2.31 -6.55 0.70
CA LEU A 59 1.83 -5.98 -0.57
C LEU A 59 2.36 -6.74 -1.79
N GLN A 60 3.64 -7.12 -1.78
CA GLN A 60 4.22 -7.95 -2.84
C GLN A 60 3.56 -9.33 -2.91
N GLU A 61 3.23 -9.93 -1.76
CA GLU A 61 2.50 -11.20 -1.69
C GLU A 61 1.10 -11.11 -2.30
N MET A 62 0.43 -9.94 -2.25
CA MET A 62 -0.87 -9.75 -2.90
C MET A 62 -0.79 -9.84 -4.43
N LEU A 63 0.30 -9.34 -5.01
CA LEU A 63 0.46 -9.25 -6.47
C LEU A 63 0.84 -10.60 -7.10
N ALA A 64 1.66 -11.39 -6.40
CA ALA A 64 1.89 -12.76 -6.82
C ALA A 64 2.37 -13.63 -5.66
N PRO A 65 1.44 -14.30 -4.97
CA PRO A 65 1.81 -15.22 -3.90
C PRO A 65 2.66 -16.35 -4.50
N LYS A 66 3.90 -16.49 -4.02
CA LYS A 66 4.89 -17.53 -4.41
C LYS A 66 5.55 -17.37 -5.80
N ASN A 67 5.52 -16.18 -6.42
CA ASN A 67 6.11 -16.00 -7.74
C ASN A 67 7.47 -15.28 -7.69
N ALA A 68 8.54 -16.02 -8.02
CA ALA A 68 9.91 -15.50 -8.09
C ALA A 68 10.12 -14.45 -9.20
N PHE A 69 9.14 -14.27 -10.10
CA PHE A 69 9.20 -13.33 -11.21
C PHE A 69 9.42 -11.87 -10.76
N TRP A 70 8.72 -11.42 -9.71
CA TRP A 70 8.89 -10.05 -9.19
C TRP A 70 10.25 -9.82 -8.54
N TYR A 71 10.82 -10.86 -7.94
CA TYR A 71 12.09 -10.77 -7.23
C TYR A 71 13.29 -10.60 -8.18
N TYR A 72 13.21 -11.11 -9.42
CA TYR A 72 14.35 -11.14 -10.35
C TYR A 72 14.19 -10.31 -11.64
N MET A 73 12.98 -10.10 -12.17
CA MET A 73 12.80 -9.41 -13.46
C MET A 73 11.67 -8.38 -13.52
N GLY A 74 10.74 -8.39 -12.56
CA GLY A 74 9.56 -7.53 -12.61
C GLY A 74 9.79 -6.07 -12.18
N LEU A 75 10.84 -5.77 -11.40
CA LEU A 75 11.08 -4.42 -10.86
C LEU A 75 11.35 -3.37 -11.94
N ASP A 76 12.20 -3.65 -12.93
CA ASP A 76 12.49 -2.69 -14.01
C ASP A 76 11.25 -2.41 -14.87
N TYR A 77 10.46 -3.45 -15.14
CA TYR A 77 9.22 -3.33 -15.87
C TYR A 77 8.17 -2.53 -15.09
N LEU A 78 8.01 -2.80 -13.79
CA LEU A 78 7.15 -2.01 -12.90
C LEU A 78 7.61 -0.56 -12.79
N ASN A 79 8.92 -0.32 -12.65
CA ASN A 79 9.48 1.02 -12.59
C ASN A 79 9.13 1.81 -13.86
N LYS A 80 9.19 1.17 -15.03
CA LYS A 80 8.80 1.79 -16.28
C LYS A 80 7.30 2.14 -16.30
N GLU A 81 6.43 1.19 -15.98
CA GLU A 81 4.99 1.44 -15.96
C GLU A 81 4.59 2.49 -14.93
N MET A 82 5.14 2.44 -13.72
CA MET A 82 4.89 3.45 -12.69
C MET A 82 5.42 4.82 -13.11
N GLY A 83 6.51 4.86 -13.88
CA GLY A 83 7.00 6.08 -14.53
C GLY A 83 6.05 6.63 -15.60
N GLU A 84 5.34 5.76 -16.33
CA GLU A 84 4.31 6.18 -17.28
C GLU A 84 3.04 6.68 -16.56
N VAL A 85 2.66 6.03 -15.46
CA VAL A 85 1.46 6.36 -14.66
C VAL A 85 1.62 7.67 -13.88
N TYR A 86 2.72 7.80 -13.14
CA TYR A 86 2.99 8.97 -12.29
C TYR A 86 3.82 10.04 -13.00
N GLY A 87 4.32 9.76 -14.21
CA GLY A 87 5.01 10.72 -15.05
C GLY A 87 6.24 11.35 -14.37
N PRO A 88 6.44 12.67 -14.50
CA PRO A 88 7.58 13.38 -13.92
C PRO A 88 7.71 13.26 -12.41
N LEU A 89 6.60 13.05 -11.68
CA LEU A 89 6.62 12.88 -10.23
C LEU A 89 7.45 11.65 -9.87
N TYR A 90 7.26 10.54 -10.59
CA TYR A 90 7.97 9.29 -10.33
C TYR A 90 9.49 9.47 -10.33
N ALA A 91 10.01 10.15 -11.37
CA ALA A 91 11.43 10.41 -11.54
C ALA A 91 12.04 11.29 -10.43
N GLN A 92 11.22 12.04 -9.70
CA GLN A 92 11.64 12.90 -8.59
C GLN A 92 11.63 12.19 -7.24
N GLY A 93 11.38 10.88 -7.20
CA GLY A 93 11.30 10.11 -5.95
C GLY A 93 9.97 10.34 -5.22
N TYR A 94 8.86 10.30 -5.96
CA TYR A 94 7.50 10.56 -5.47
C TYR A 94 7.07 9.74 -4.23
N PHE A 95 7.63 8.55 -4.04
CA PHE A 95 7.31 7.68 -2.91
C PHE A 95 8.37 7.80 -1.82
N ASN A 96 7.92 7.96 -0.57
CA ASN A 96 8.84 8.16 0.56
C ASN A 96 9.59 6.89 0.97
N ASP A 97 9.00 5.72 0.72
CA ASP A 97 9.58 4.42 0.99
C ASP A 97 8.88 3.32 0.17
N GLY A 98 9.39 2.09 0.30
CA GLY A 98 8.88 0.93 -0.42
C GLY A 98 7.44 0.56 -0.08
N ASN A 99 6.91 0.85 1.12
CA ASN A 99 5.52 0.53 1.45
C ASN A 99 4.57 1.47 0.69
N GLU A 100 4.88 2.77 0.62
CA GLU A 100 4.11 3.71 -0.21
C GLU A 100 4.15 3.31 -1.69
N PHE A 101 5.33 2.96 -2.22
CA PHE A 101 5.48 2.52 -3.61
C PHE A 101 4.67 1.25 -3.90
N TRP A 102 4.84 0.20 -3.10
CA TRP A 102 4.15 -1.06 -3.34
C TRP A 102 2.65 -0.96 -3.11
N LEU A 103 2.20 -0.09 -2.21
CA LEU A 103 0.78 0.20 -2.03
C LEU A 103 0.20 0.81 -3.32
N ALA A 104 0.89 1.78 -3.90
CA ALA A 104 0.50 2.35 -5.18
C ALA A 104 0.52 1.33 -6.33
N VAL A 105 1.52 0.45 -6.39
CA VAL A 105 1.56 -0.63 -7.39
C VAL A 105 0.35 -1.55 -7.25
N VAL A 106 0.01 -1.99 -6.04
CA VAL A 106 -1.19 -2.83 -5.80
C VAL A 106 -2.45 -2.10 -6.23
N MET A 107 -2.61 -0.84 -5.81
CA MET A 107 -3.79 -0.04 -6.15
C MET A 107 -3.96 0.15 -7.66
N TRP A 108 -2.86 0.38 -8.37
CA TRP A 108 -2.89 0.53 -9.82
C TRP A 108 -3.15 -0.78 -10.56
N ARG A 109 -2.45 -1.86 -10.19
CA ARG A 109 -2.52 -3.15 -10.89
C ARG A 109 -3.83 -3.89 -10.67
N GLU A 110 -4.28 -3.97 -9.43
CA GLU A 110 -5.42 -4.80 -9.03
C GLU A 110 -6.74 -4.02 -9.08
N TYR A 111 -6.70 -2.70 -8.88
CA TYR A 111 -7.89 -1.88 -8.73
C TYR A 111 -7.96 -0.70 -9.69
N HIS A 112 -6.96 -0.53 -10.56
CA HIS A 112 -6.90 0.56 -11.54
C HIS A 112 -7.08 1.94 -10.89
N LYS A 113 -6.41 2.17 -9.75
CA LYS A 113 -6.43 3.44 -9.04
C LYS A 113 -5.04 4.03 -8.84
N ILE A 114 -4.96 5.35 -8.90
CA ILE A 114 -3.76 6.13 -8.61
C ILE A 114 -4.00 7.07 -7.45
N TRP A 115 -2.95 7.36 -6.68
CA TRP A 115 -3.04 8.31 -5.58
C TRP A 115 -2.94 9.75 -6.09
N ASP A 116 -3.91 10.57 -5.73
CA ASP A 116 -3.93 12.01 -5.94
C ASP A 116 -3.56 12.72 -4.62
N ASP A 117 -2.39 13.34 -4.56
CA ASP A 117 -1.94 14.06 -3.34
C ASP A 117 -2.72 15.35 -3.07
N GLU A 118 -3.32 15.98 -4.09
CA GLU A 118 -4.11 17.21 -3.87
C GLU A 118 -5.44 16.88 -3.21
N LYS A 119 -6.06 15.77 -3.62
CA LYS A 119 -7.31 15.27 -3.02
C LYS A 119 -7.09 14.40 -1.79
N GLU A 120 -5.89 13.84 -1.63
CA GLU A 120 -5.58 12.78 -0.67
C GLU A 120 -6.49 11.55 -0.84
N GLU A 121 -6.72 11.13 -2.09
CA GLU A 121 -7.63 10.03 -2.45
C GLU A 121 -7.10 9.14 -3.59
N TRP A 122 -7.68 7.93 -3.70
CA TRP A 122 -7.38 6.99 -4.78
C TRP A 122 -8.38 7.16 -5.93
N GLU A 123 -7.91 7.69 -7.05
CA GLU A 123 -8.72 7.99 -8.23
C GLU A 123 -8.66 6.85 -9.25
N VAL A 124 -9.80 6.45 -9.81
CA VAL A 124 -9.86 5.44 -10.87
C VAL A 124 -9.28 5.99 -12.16
N VAL A 125 -8.35 5.26 -12.77
CA VAL A 125 -7.79 5.57 -14.09
C VAL A 125 -8.60 4.83 -15.15
N SER A 126 -9.15 5.58 -16.10
CA SER A 126 -9.92 5.09 -17.26
C SER A 126 -9.04 4.68 -18.43
#